data_AF-A0A961TSL0-F1
#
_entry.id   AF-A0A961TSL0-F1
#
_cell.length_a   1.000
_cell.length_b   1.000
_cell.length_c   1.000
_cell.angle_alpha   90.00
_cell.angle_beta   90.00
_cell.angle_gamma   90.00
#
_symmetry.space_group_name_H-M   'P 1'
#
loop_
_entity.id
_entity.type
_entity.pdbx_description
1 polymer ?
#
loop_
_entity_poly.entity_id
_entity_poly.type
_entity_poly.pdbx_seq_one_letter_code
_entity_poly.pdbx_strand_id
1 'polypeptide(L)' 'MFTTNEGSFDRAFRVIVGLGLLALFFLYPQASWRYWTLIGIVPLLTGLVGWCPLYSVFGLSTCPTKR' A
#
# COMPACT_ATOMS: atom_id res chain seq x y z
N MET A 1 14.58 -11.55 12.10
CA MET A 1 14.46 -10.11 12.37
C MET A 1 14.10 -9.45 11.05
N PHE A 2 12.81 -9.22 10.79
CA PHE A 2 12.38 -8.61 9.53
C PHE A 2 12.79 -7.15 9.57
N THR A 3 13.86 -6.83 8.84
CA THR A 3 14.36 -5.47 8.65
C THR A 3 13.32 -4.67 7.86
N THR A 4 12.66 -3.73 8.53
CA THR A 4 11.72 -2.78 7.91
C THR A 4 12.50 -1.89 6.93
N ASN A 5 12.31 -2.09 5.62
CA ASN A 5 12.99 -1.34 4.55
C ASN A 5 12.09 -0.32 3.84
N GLU A 6 10.82 -0.22 4.23
CA GLU A 6 9.91 0.82 3.79
C GLU A 6 9.90 1.98 4.80
N GLY A 7 10.17 3.20 4.35
CA GLY A 7 9.87 4.38 5.13
C GLY A 7 8.37 4.47 5.42
N SER A 8 7.99 4.92 6.62
CA SER A 8 6.58 5.04 7.05
C SER A 8 5.69 5.79 6.05
N PHE A 9 6.28 6.67 5.23
CA PHE A 9 5.59 7.39 4.16
C PHE A 9 5.11 6.49 3.01
N ASP A 10 5.94 5.57 2.52
CA ASP A 10 5.58 4.65 1.42
C ASP A 10 4.45 3.71 1.85
N ARG A 11 4.57 3.21 3.09
CA ARG A 11 3.55 2.41 3.74
C ARG A 11 2.24 3.18 3.89
N ALA A 12 2.30 4.41 4.41
CA ALA A 12 1.14 5.26 4.58
C ALA A 12 0.48 5.57 3.22
N PHE A 13 1.27 5.89 2.19
CA PHE A 13 0.75 6.17 0.85
C PHE A 13 0.00 4.97 0.27
N ARG A 14 0.58 3.76 0.33
CA ARG A 14 -0.08 2.53 -0.17
C ARG A 14 -1.37 2.20 0.58
N VAL A 15 -1.36 2.37 1.90
CA VAL A 15 -2.57 2.18 2.72
C VAL A 15 -3.63 3.22 2.38
N ILE A 16 -3.27 4.49 2.27
CA ILE A 16 -4.20 5.58 1.92
C ILE A 16 -4.80 5.36 0.54
N VAL A 17 -3.99 5.02 -0.47
CA VAL A 17 -4.46 4.75 -1.83
C VAL A 17 -5.35 3.50 -1.86
N GLY A 18 -4.95 2.43 -1.18
CA GLY A 18 -5.74 1.20 -1.07
C GLY A 18 -7.10 1.43 -0.40
N LEU A 19 -7.12 2.15 0.72
CA LEU A 19 -8.35 2.54 1.41
C LEU A 19 -9.22 3.46 0.56
N GLY A 20 -8.63 4.44 -0.14
CA GLY A 20 -9.36 5.35 -1.01
C GLY A 20 -10.06 4.62 -2.15
N LEU A 21 -9.36 3.72 -2.84
CA LEU A 21 -9.93 2.90 -3.90
C LEU A 21 -11.05 1.98 -3.38
N LEU A 22 -10.87 1.38 -2.21
CA LEU A 22 -11.91 0.55 -1.61
C LEU A 22 -13.10 1.38 -1.10
N ALA A 23 -12.88 2.59 -0.58
CA ALA A 23 -13.97 3.49 -0.20
C ALA A 23 -14.81 3.88 -1.43
N LEU A 24 -14.18 4.16 -2.57
CA LEU A 24 -14.89 4.43 -3.84
C LEU A 24 -15.80 3.26 -4.26
N PHE A 25 -15.43 2.01 -3.92
CA PHE A 25 -16.28 0.86 -4.19
C PHE A 25 -17.63 0.96 -3.48
N PHE A 26 -17.63 1.40 -2.22
CA PHE A 26 -18.84 1.51 -1.41
C PHE A 26 -19.61 2.81 -1.64
N LEU A 27 -18.90 3.89 -1.94
CA LEU A 27 -19.50 5.22 -2.19
C LEU A 27 -20.22 5.31 -3.54
N TYR A 28 -19.77 4.55 -4.55
CA TYR A 28 -20.35 4.59 -5.90
C TYR A 28 -20.93 3.22 -6.31
N PRO A 29 -22.00 2.73 -5.65
CA PRO A 29 -22.51 1.39 -5.88
C PRO A 29 -23.09 1.16 -7.28
N GLN A 30 -23.54 2.23 -7.94
CA GLN A 30 -24.15 2.23 -9.29
C GLN A 30 -23.13 2.42 -10.42
N ALA A 31 -21.86 2.70 -10.09
CA ALA A 31 -20.84 2.93 -11.09
C ALA A 31 -20.36 1.61 -11.71
N SER A 32 -20.41 1.47 -13.03
CA SER A 32 -19.92 0.28 -13.74
C SER A 32 -18.41 0.05 -13.51
N TRP A 33 -17.65 1.11 -13.25
CA TRP A 33 -16.22 1.06 -12.97
C TRP A 33 -15.88 0.68 -11.52
N ARG A 34 -16.87 0.55 -10.64
CA ARG A 34 -16.70 0.20 -9.22
C ARG A 34 -15.82 -1.04 -9.01
N TYR A 35 -16.01 -2.10 -9.80
CA TYR A 35 -15.22 -3.32 -9.65
C TYR A 35 -13.72 -3.12 -9.89
N TRP A 36 -13.33 -2.13 -10.69
CA TRP A 36 -11.92 -1.80 -10.90
C TRP A 36 -11.26 -1.23 -9.64
N THR A 37 -12.04 -0.59 -8.76
CA THR A 37 -11.51 -0.02 -7.52
C THR A 37 -11.16 -1.09 -6.48
N LEU A 38 -11.61 -2.33 -6.66
CA LEU A 38 -11.18 -3.48 -5.85
C LEU A 38 -9.67 -3.76 -5.99
N ILE A 39 -9.01 -3.25 -7.03
CA ILE A 39 -7.54 -3.31 -7.15
C ILE A 39 -6.84 -2.68 -5.95
N GLY A 40 -7.52 -1.78 -5.22
CA GLY A 40 -7.06 -1.20 -3.95
C GLY A 40 -6.74 -2.20 -2.84
N ILE A 41 -7.27 -3.43 -2.91
CA ILE A 41 -6.92 -4.52 -1.99
C ILE A 41 -5.41 -4.83 -2.05
N VAL A 42 -4.81 -4.78 -3.24
CA VAL A 42 -3.39 -5.11 -3.44
C VAL A 42 -2.45 -4.11 -2.75
N PRO A 43 -2.52 -2.78 -2.98
CA PRO A 43 -1.72 -1.80 -2.26
C PRO A 43 -2.07 -1.76 -0.76
N LEU A 44 -3.34 -2.02 -0.37
CA LEU A 44 -3.72 -2.08 1.04
C LEU A 44 -3.04 -3.24 1.76
N LEU A 45 -3.14 -4.47 1.23
CA LEU A 45 -2.53 -5.65 1.83
C LEU A 45 -1.01 -5.54 1.88
N THR A 46 -0.40 -5.07 0.79
CA THR A 46 1.06 -4.87 0.75
C THR A 46 1.52 -3.79 1.73
N GLY A 47 0.79 -2.67 1.87
CA GLY A 47 1.07 -1.65 2.88
C GLY A 47 0.79 -2.09 4.33
N LEU A 48 -0.19 -2.97 4.56
CA LEU A 48 -0.50 -3.49 5.90
C LEU A 48 0.56 -4.48 6.38
N VAL A 49 0.99 -5.40 5.51
CA VAL A 49 2.04 -6.39 5.80
C VAL A 49 3.38 -5.71 6.12
N GLY A 50 3.59 -4.46 5.65
CA GLY A 50 4.78 -3.67 5.99
C GLY A 50 6.09 -4.31 5.53
N TRP A 51 5.99 -5.18 4.53
CA TRP A 51 7.09 -5.92 3.93
C TRP A 51 6.89 -5.93 2.41
N CYS A 52 7.54 -5.00 1.72
CA CYS A 52 7.49 -4.85 0.28
C CYS A 52 8.65 -5.66 -0.30
N PRO A 53 8.39 -6.81 -0.94
CA PRO A 53 9.43 -7.67 -1.48
C PRO A 53 10.25 -6.99 -2.58
N LEU A 54 9.71 -5.95 -3.23
CA LEU A 54 10.46 -5.15 -4.21
C LEU A 54 11.66 -4.44 -3.57
N TYR A 55 11.49 -3.79 -2.42
CA TYR A 55 12.60 -3.11 -1.75
C TYR A 55 13.63 -4.10 -1.17
N SER A 56 13.18 -5.29 -0.73
CA SER A 56 14.10 -6.36 -0.34
C SER A 56 14.87 -6.95 -1.52
N VAL A 57 14.25 -7.07 -2.70
CA VAL A 57 14.88 -7.59 -3.92
C VAL A 57 15.84 -6.57 -4.53
N PHE A 58 15.51 -5.27 -4.50
CA PHE A 58 16.38 -4.20 -5.00
C PHE A 58 17.40 -3.70 -3.95
N GLY A 59 17.40 -4.23 -2.73
CA GLY A 59 18.36 -3.85 -1.67
C GLY A 59 18.27 -2.39 -1.23
N LEU A 60 17.19 -1.69 -1.59
CA LEU A 60 16.98 -0.27 -1.28
C LEU A 60 16.20 -0.17 0.03
N SER A 61 16.78 0.53 1.01
CA SER A 61 16.10 0.87 2.26
C SER A 61 15.70 2.35 2.21
N THR A 62 14.40 2.66 2.19
CA THR A 62 13.92 4.05 2.41
C THR A 62 13.73 4.34 3.91
N CYS A 63 14.16 3.41 4.76
CA CYS A 63 14.19 3.58 6.20
C CYS A 63 15.13 4.77 6.53
N PRO A 64 14.63 5.84 7.19
CA PRO A 64 15.52 6.85 7.72
C PRO A 64 16.36 6.18 8.80
N THR A 65 17.64 5.92 8.50
CA THR A 65 18.62 5.66 9.54
C THR A 65 18.61 6.92 10.40
N LYS A 66 18.03 6.81 11.60
CA LYS A 66 18.22 7.78 12.66
C LYS A 66 19.73 7.74 12.95
N ARG A 67 20.47 8.69 12.39
CA ARG A 67 21.82 9.01 12.88
C ARG A 67 21.69 9.63 14.26
#